data_AF-A0A953V6R5-F1
#
_entry.id   AF-A0A953V6R5-F1
#
_cell.length_a   1.000
_cell.length_b   1.000
_cell.length_c   1.000
_cell.angle_alpha   90.00
_cell.angle_beta   90.00
_cell.angle_gamma   90.00
#
_symmetry.space_group_name_H-M   'P 1'
#
loop_
_entity.id
_entity.type
_entity.pdbx_description
1 polymer ?
#
loop_
_entity_poly.entity_id
_entity_poly.type
_entity_poly.pdbx_seq_one_letter_code
_entity_poly.pdbx_strand_id
1 'polypeptide(L)'
;MSVNLHDLDDTGRLHYFYHSPSSDLPVRDVLNELCQGYKTEPYLEKEAENYCCECMQGNIRGFLGSREKYLFLVTRMQKAATKYHGGHHLIGYIRKRKAGSHEWRPGGFYAVLGDAKIYSFHDAYPLESMANFRHYPRKVNERITATILDHFGDGRSILNECLVELERLKKDLPESERRKQAKECR
;
A
#
# COMPACT_ATOMS: atom_id res chain seq x y z
N MET A 1 14.68 -22.11 -11.65
CA MET A 1 13.59 -23.04 -11.31
C MET A 1 12.31 -22.23 -11.25
N SER A 2 11.39 -22.38 -12.22
CA SER A 2 10.09 -21.72 -12.14
C SER A 2 9.21 -22.50 -11.17
N VAL A 3 8.78 -21.85 -10.11
CA VAL A 3 7.81 -22.44 -9.19
C VAL A 3 6.46 -22.37 -9.89
N ASN A 4 5.80 -23.52 -10.04
CA ASN A 4 4.46 -23.61 -10.58
C ASN A 4 3.48 -23.12 -9.49
N LEU A 5 3.09 -21.85 -9.56
CA LEU A 5 2.44 -21.12 -8.46
C LEU A 5 0.95 -20.85 -8.76
N HIS A 6 0.20 -21.90 -9.10
CA HIS A 6 -1.24 -21.77 -9.33
C HIS A 6 -2.03 -21.58 -8.03
N ASP A 7 -1.52 -22.05 -6.89
CA ASP A 7 -2.15 -21.87 -5.58
C ASP A 7 -1.36 -20.87 -4.73
N LEU A 8 -2.00 -19.74 -4.42
CA LEU A 8 -1.50 -18.77 -3.45
C LEU A 8 -1.96 -19.15 -2.05
N ASP A 9 -1.06 -19.06 -1.08
CA ASP A 9 -1.34 -19.37 0.31
C ASP A 9 -2.02 -18.16 0.96
N ASP A 10 -2.92 -18.38 1.92
CA ASP A 10 -3.60 -17.31 2.68
C ASP A 10 -2.66 -16.65 3.71
N THR A 11 -1.43 -16.37 3.28
CA THR A 11 -0.42 -15.61 3.98
C THR A 11 -0.27 -14.24 3.34
N GLY A 12 0.41 -13.34 4.02
CA GLY A 12 0.59 -12.00 3.50
C GLY A 12 1.89 -11.36 3.94
N ARG A 13 2.05 -10.12 3.50
CA ARG A 13 3.20 -9.29 3.80
C ARG A 13 2.77 -7.88 4.04
N LEU A 14 3.31 -7.28 5.10
CA LEU A 14 3.11 -5.87 5.41
C LEU A 14 3.97 -5.00 4.48
N HIS A 15 3.39 -3.89 4.04
CA HIS A 15 4.05 -2.89 3.23
C HIS A 15 3.67 -1.49 3.70
N TYR A 16 4.66 -0.72 4.12
CA TYR A 16 4.45 0.62 4.62
C TYR A 16 4.38 1.63 3.47
N PHE A 17 3.53 2.65 3.56
CA PHE A 17 3.66 3.84 2.73
C PHE A 17 3.46 5.10 3.57
N TYR A 18 3.99 6.21 3.09
CA TYR A 18 3.88 7.50 3.77
C TYR A 18 2.52 8.11 3.51
N HIS A 19 1.75 8.39 4.56
CA HIS A 19 0.45 9.07 4.49
C HIS A 19 0.60 10.58 4.30
N SER A 20 -0.25 11.20 3.47
CA SER A 20 -0.30 12.67 3.28
C SER A 20 -0.83 13.39 4.53
N PRO A 21 -0.04 14.26 5.19
CA PRO A 21 -0.52 15.12 6.27
C PRO A 21 -1.75 15.97 5.93
N SER A 22 -1.94 16.33 4.66
CA SER A 22 -3.08 17.12 4.18
C SER A 22 -4.40 16.35 4.06
N SER A 23 -4.42 15.02 4.27
CA SER A 23 -5.60 14.17 4.08
C SER A 23 -6.09 13.53 5.40
N ASP A 24 -7.39 13.31 5.50
CA ASP A 24 -7.99 12.41 6.52
C ASP A 24 -8.16 10.97 6.00
N LEU A 25 -8.04 10.79 4.69
CA LEU A 25 -8.10 9.48 4.02
C LEU A 25 -6.70 8.85 3.93
N PRO A 26 -6.59 7.51 3.95
CA PRO A 26 -5.32 6.77 3.90
C PRO A 26 -4.68 6.81 2.51
N VAL A 27 -4.28 7.99 2.07
CA VAL A 27 -3.66 8.25 0.77
C VAL A 27 -2.18 8.59 0.95
N ARG A 28 -1.38 8.28 -0.08
CA ARG A 28 0.06 8.53 -0.04
C ARG A 28 0.40 10.02 -0.01
N ASP A 29 1.56 10.37 0.55
CA ASP A 29 2.13 11.72 0.57
C ASP A 29 2.60 12.16 -0.83
N VAL A 30 1.63 12.46 -1.69
CA VAL A 30 1.92 12.93 -3.05
C VAL A 30 2.56 14.31 -3.05
N LEU A 31 2.33 15.13 -2.03
CA LEU A 31 2.80 16.52 -1.95
C LEU A 31 4.19 16.66 -1.32
N ASN A 32 4.82 15.55 -0.92
CA ASN A 32 6.12 15.54 -0.26
C ASN A 32 6.15 16.38 1.04
N GLU A 33 5.04 16.38 1.77
CA GLU A 33 4.88 17.16 3.02
C GLU A 33 5.77 16.61 4.13
N LEU A 34 6.17 15.34 4.04
CA LEU A 34 7.10 14.68 4.97
C LEU A 34 8.57 14.76 4.51
N CYS A 35 8.85 15.47 3.43
CA CYS A 35 10.20 15.63 2.87
C CYS A 35 10.88 14.29 2.50
N GLN A 36 10.11 13.27 2.10
CA GLN A 36 10.60 11.95 1.68
C GLN A 36 10.62 11.73 0.16
N GLY A 37 10.38 12.80 -0.61
CA GLY A 37 10.17 12.80 -2.06
C GLY A 37 8.68 12.72 -2.44
N TYR A 38 8.32 13.20 -3.63
CA TYR A 38 6.97 13.14 -4.19
C TYR A 38 6.57 11.68 -4.47
N LYS A 39 5.84 11.05 -3.54
CA LYS A 39 5.53 9.62 -3.61
C LYS A 39 4.49 9.32 -4.69
N THR A 40 4.82 8.38 -5.55
CA THR A 40 3.92 7.86 -6.59
C THR A 40 3.22 6.57 -6.16
N GLU A 41 3.68 5.98 -5.07
CA GLU A 41 3.26 4.68 -4.55
C GLU A 41 2.67 4.77 -3.13
N PRO A 42 1.68 3.93 -2.77
CA PRO A 42 0.92 3.01 -3.62
C PRO A 42 0.20 3.74 -4.76
N TYR A 43 0.22 3.17 -5.96
CA TYR A 43 -0.51 3.70 -7.11
C TYR A 43 -1.90 3.04 -7.20
N LEU A 44 -2.75 3.41 -6.24
CA LEU A 44 -4.10 2.91 -6.07
C LEU A 44 -4.96 3.06 -7.34
N GLU A 45 -4.69 4.08 -8.15
CA GLU A 45 -5.32 4.38 -9.44
C GLU A 45 -5.18 3.25 -10.46
N LYS A 46 -4.16 2.40 -10.30
CA LYS A 46 -3.90 1.19 -11.11
C LYS A 46 -3.99 -0.09 -10.29
N GLU A 47 -4.53 0.00 -9.08
CA GLU A 47 -4.56 -1.09 -8.09
C GLU A 47 -3.17 -1.72 -7.93
N ALA A 48 -2.16 -0.84 -7.86
CA ALA A 48 -0.75 -1.22 -7.95
C ALA A 48 0.09 -0.69 -6.78
N GLU A 49 1.06 -1.47 -6.34
CA GLU A 49 2.14 -1.00 -5.46
C GLU A 49 3.43 -0.83 -6.26
N ASN A 50 4.22 0.21 -5.95
CA ASN A 50 5.50 0.50 -6.60
C ASN A 50 5.44 0.58 -8.14
N TYR A 51 4.48 1.33 -8.66
CA TYR A 51 4.24 1.42 -10.09
C TYR A 51 5.27 2.28 -10.84
N CYS A 52 5.72 3.42 -10.28
CA CYS A 52 6.65 4.33 -10.98
C CYS A 52 8.06 4.44 -10.35
N CYS A 53 8.35 3.81 -9.20
CA CYS A 53 9.65 4.01 -8.54
C CYS A 53 10.17 2.79 -7.74
N GLU A 54 11.42 2.87 -7.28
CA GLU A 54 12.17 1.80 -6.62
C GLU A 54 11.86 1.63 -5.12
N CYS A 55 10.94 2.39 -4.52
CA CYS A 55 10.84 2.39 -3.06
C CYS A 55 10.52 0.97 -2.52
N MET A 56 11.36 0.45 -1.63
CA MET A 56 11.19 -0.87 -1.03
C MET A 56 11.03 -2.05 -2.03
N GLN A 57 11.65 -1.98 -3.21
CA GLN A 57 11.62 -3.06 -4.21
C GLN A 57 12.06 -4.44 -3.67
N GLY A 58 12.95 -4.49 -2.67
CA GLY A 58 13.31 -5.76 -2.02
C GLY A 58 12.10 -6.44 -1.35
N ASN A 59 11.17 -5.67 -0.78
CA ASN A 59 9.95 -6.21 -0.18
C ASN A 59 8.98 -6.70 -1.27
N ILE A 60 8.85 -5.94 -2.35
CA ILE A 60 7.99 -6.25 -3.50
C ILE A 60 8.49 -7.48 -4.26
N ARG A 61 9.77 -7.55 -4.61
CA ARG A 61 10.38 -8.74 -5.23
C ARG A 61 10.19 -9.96 -4.34
N GLY A 62 10.38 -9.81 -3.02
CA GLY A 62 10.13 -10.87 -2.05
C GLY A 62 8.67 -11.34 -2.02
N PHE A 63 7.72 -10.42 -2.15
CA PHE A 63 6.28 -10.74 -2.25
C PHE A 63 5.93 -11.45 -3.56
N LEU A 64 6.41 -10.91 -4.68
CA LEU A 64 6.13 -11.41 -6.02
C LEU A 64 6.73 -12.80 -6.27
N GLY A 65 7.91 -13.07 -5.72
CA GLY A 65 8.57 -14.38 -5.77
C GLY A 65 8.03 -15.40 -4.76
N SER A 66 7.04 -15.05 -3.95
CA SER A 66 6.45 -15.94 -2.93
C SER A 66 5.03 -16.39 -3.28
N ARG A 67 4.50 -17.33 -2.50
CA ARG A 67 3.09 -17.77 -2.52
C ARG A 67 2.16 -16.87 -1.69
N GLU A 68 2.66 -15.81 -1.05
CA GLU A 68 1.87 -14.88 -0.23
C GLU A 68 0.74 -14.25 -1.06
N LYS A 69 -0.53 -14.36 -0.66
CA LYS A 69 -1.68 -13.84 -1.42
C LYS A 69 -1.93 -12.35 -1.17
N TYR A 70 -1.61 -11.83 0.01
CA TYR A 70 -2.00 -10.48 0.43
C TYR A 70 -0.80 -9.57 0.65
N LEU A 71 -0.79 -8.40 -0.01
CA LEU A 71 0.08 -7.29 0.35
C LEU A 71 -0.72 -6.33 1.23
N PHE A 72 -0.52 -6.41 2.53
CA PHE A 72 -1.21 -5.56 3.51
C PHE A 72 -0.58 -4.18 3.56
N LEU A 73 -1.41 -3.15 3.33
CA LEU A 73 -0.98 -1.77 3.27
C LEU A 73 -1.04 -1.16 4.66
N VAL A 74 0.11 -0.67 5.09
CA VAL A 74 0.30 -0.02 6.39
C VAL A 74 0.66 1.42 6.17
N THR A 75 0.12 2.30 7.00
CA THR A 75 0.61 3.66 7.09
C THR A 75 0.53 4.18 8.51
N ARG A 76 1.10 5.35 8.74
CA ARG A 76 1.02 6.08 9.99
C ARG A 76 0.25 7.36 9.74
N MET A 77 -0.83 7.59 10.49
CA MET A 77 -1.60 8.83 10.36
C MET A 77 -0.74 10.03 10.76
N GLN A 78 -0.51 10.94 9.82
CA GLN A 78 0.37 12.11 10.00
C GLN A 78 -0.40 13.39 10.33
N LYS A 79 -1.71 13.41 10.15
CA LYS A 79 -2.51 14.60 10.45
C LYS A 79 -2.71 14.73 11.96
N ALA A 80 -2.04 15.71 12.54
CA ALA A 80 -1.94 15.92 13.99
C ALA A 80 -3.28 16.13 14.70
N ALA A 81 -4.29 16.69 14.01
CA ALA A 81 -5.60 17.00 14.58
C ALA A 81 -6.54 15.79 14.71
N THR A 82 -6.03 14.55 14.60
CA THR A 82 -6.85 13.33 14.61
C THR A 82 -6.47 12.39 15.75
N LYS A 83 -7.45 11.67 16.30
CA LYS A 83 -7.21 10.69 17.38
C LYS A 83 -6.34 9.51 16.98
N TYR A 84 -6.13 9.30 15.68
CA TYR A 84 -5.31 8.21 15.12
C TYR A 84 -3.85 8.64 14.89
N HIS A 85 -3.52 9.92 15.12
CA HIS A 85 -2.20 10.46 14.86
C HIS A 85 -1.09 9.67 15.55
N GLY A 86 -0.03 9.36 14.80
CA GLY A 86 1.18 8.74 15.34
C GLY A 86 1.19 7.21 15.35
N GLY A 87 0.02 6.56 15.38
CA GLY A 87 -0.09 5.10 15.39
C GLY A 87 0.12 4.49 13.99
N HIS A 88 0.59 3.23 13.95
CA HIS A 88 0.66 2.47 12.70
C HIS A 88 -0.63 1.68 12.50
N HIS A 89 -1.21 1.83 11.33
CA HIS A 89 -2.52 1.33 10.98
C HIS A 89 -2.40 0.51 9.70
N LEU A 90 -2.92 -0.70 9.72
CA LEU A 90 -3.15 -1.47 8.51
C LEU A 90 -4.49 -0.99 7.94
N ILE A 91 -4.43 -0.34 6.78
CA ILE A 91 -5.54 0.40 6.18
C ILE A 91 -6.19 -0.35 5.02
N GLY A 92 -5.68 -1.53 4.68
CA GLY A 92 -6.18 -2.30 3.55
C GLY A 92 -5.17 -3.28 3.01
N TYR A 93 -5.42 -3.75 1.79
CA TYR A 93 -4.57 -4.71 1.12
C TYR A 93 -4.73 -4.67 -0.40
N ILE A 94 -3.70 -5.14 -1.09
CA ILE A 94 -3.74 -5.54 -2.50
C ILE A 94 -3.71 -7.07 -2.54
N ARG A 95 -4.75 -7.68 -3.11
CA ARG A 95 -4.85 -9.13 -3.28
C ARG A 95 -4.18 -9.55 -4.60
N LYS A 96 -3.03 -10.23 -4.49
CA LYS A 96 -2.32 -10.78 -5.64
C LYS A 96 -3.21 -11.82 -6.34
N ARG A 97 -3.43 -11.66 -7.65
CA ARG A 97 -4.34 -12.54 -8.41
C ARG A 97 -3.72 -13.91 -8.74
N LYS A 98 -2.44 -13.94 -9.08
CA LYS A 98 -1.66 -15.17 -9.34
C LYS A 98 -0.21 -14.93 -8.97
N ALA A 99 0.55 -15.93 -8.61
CA ALA A 99 1.96 -15.66 -8.35
C ALA A 99 2.70 -15.34 -9.66
N GLY A 100 3.71 -14.48 -9.56
CA GLY A 100 4.35 -13.93 -10.75
C GLY A 100 3.46 -12.97 -11.56
N SER A 101 2.25 -12.58 -11.10
CA SER A 101 1.59 -11.38 -11.65
C SER A 101 2.35 -10.14 -11.20
N HIS A 102 3.34 -9.79 -12.01
CA HIS A 102 4.11 -8.57 -11.89
C HIS A 102 4.10 -7.89 -13.24
N GLU A 103 4.23 -6.57 -13.23
CA GLU A 103 4.53 -5.83 -14.43
C GLU A 103 5.95 -5.30 -14.35
N TRP A 104 6.69 -5.50 -15.43
CA TRP A 104 8.02 -4.94 -15.58
C TRP A 104 7.88 -3.48 -15.98
N ARG A 105 8.52 -2.58 -15.24
CA ARG A 105 8.35 -1.14 -15.40
C ARG A 105 9.64 -0.45 -15.85
N PRO A 106 9.52 0.74 -16.48
CA PRO A 106 10.67 1.57 -16.78
C PRO A 106 11.59 1.68 -15.55
N GLY A 107 12.90 1.48 -15.75
CA GLY A 107 13.88 1.46 -14.66
C GLY A 107 14.13 0.08 -14.01
N GLY A 108 13.49 -1.00 -14.47
CA GLY A 108 13.74 -2.36 -13.98
C GLY A 108 13.06 -2.66 -12.64
N PHE A 109 11.99 -1.92 -12.34
CA PHE A 109 11.21 -2.06 -11.12
C PHE A 109 10.04 -3.03 -11.33
N TYR A 110 9.62 -3.65 -10.23
CA TYR A 110 8.48 -4.54 -10.18
C TYR A 110 7.32 -3.86 -9.47
N ALA A 111 6.14 -3.96 -10.05
CA ALA A 111 4.89 -3.55 -9.41
C ALA A 111 4.08 -4.78 -8.97
N VAL A 112 3.42 -4.67 -7.82
CA VAL A 112 2.37 -5.63 -7.43
C VAL A 112 1.06 -5.15 -8.01
N LEU A 113 0.40 -6.00 -8.79
CA LEU A 113 -0.94 -5.73 -9.33
C LEU A 113 -1.95 -6.69 -8.70
N GLY A 114 -3.10 -6.18 -8.30
CA GLY A 114 -4.14 -7.00 -7.70
C GLY A 114 -5.32 -6.17 -7.25
N ASP A 115 -6.38 -6.84 -6.80
CA ASP A 115 -7.58 -6.13 -6.35
C ASP A 115 -7.27 -5.39 -5.05
N ALA A 116 -7.47 -4.07 -5.03
CA ALA A 116 -7.20 -3.23 -3.87
C ALA A 116 -8.47 -3.02 -3.03
N LYS A 117 -8.35 -3.23 -1.72
CA LYS A 117 -9.36 -2.75 -0.75
C LYS A 117 -8.68 -1.83 0.25
N ILE A 118 -9.30 -0.67 0.48
CA ILE A 118 -8.81 0.38 1.37
C ILE A 118 -9.93 0.75 2.33
N TYR A 119 -9.61 0.96 3.60
CA TYR A 119 -10.55 1.20 4.68
C TYR A 119 -10.16 2.50 5.40
N SER A 120 -11.15 3.17 5.99
CA SER A 120 -10.90 4.40 6.72
C SER A 120 -10.01 4.17 7.94
N PHE A 121 -9.36 5.21 8.46
CA PHE A 121 -8.62 5.09 9.73
C PHE A 121 -9.52 4.67 10.91
N HIS A 122 -10.83 4.92 10.83
CA HIS A 122 -11.79 4.46 11.84
C HIS A 122 -11.94 2.94 11.86
N ASP A 123 -11.85 2.31 10.70
CA ASP A 123 -12.01 0.87 10.54
C ASP A 123 -10.67 0.15 10.40
N ALA A 124 -9.56 0.88 10.51
CA ALA A 124 -8.23 0.34 10.32
C ALA A 124 -7.85 -0.64 11.45
N TYR A 125 -7.06 -1.65 11.10
CA TYR A 125 -6.54 -2.59 12.09
C TYR A 125 -5.30 -1.97 12.78
N PRO A 126 -5.34 -1.70 14.09
CA PRO A 126 -4.23 -1.06 14.80
C PRO A 126 -3.08 -2.06 14.96
N LEU A 127 -1.89 -1.74 14.46
CA LEU A 127 -0.75 -2.67 14.48
C LEU A 127 -0.12 -2.83 15.86
N GLU A 128 -0.37 -1.88 16.76
CA GLU A 128 0.01 -1.98 18.18
C GLU A 128 -0.67 -3.16 18.88
N SER A 129 -1.79 -3.65 18.35
CA SER A 129 -2.44 -4.88 18.82
C SER A 129 -1.70 -6.16 18.43
N MET A 130 -0.74 -6.10 17.49
CA MET A 130 0.12 -7.22 17.17
C MET A 130 1.36 -7.20 18.08
N ALA A 131 1.52 -8.25 18.89
CA ALA A 131 2.69 -8.44 19.73
C ALA A 131 4.00 -8.31 18.90
N ASN A 132 4.96 -7.54 19.40
CA ASN A 132 6.30 -7.30 18.81
C ASN A 132 6.39 -6.37 17.59
N PHE A 133 5.59 -5.30 17.53
CA PHE A 133 5.68 -4.26 16.49
C PHE A 133 7.11 -3.68 16.27
N ARG A 134 7.94 -3.61 17.33
CA ARG A 134 9.33 -3.10 17.26
C ARG A 134 10.27 -3.93 16.36
N HIS A 135 9.89 -5.16 15.99
CA HIS A 135 10.69 -6.07 15.15
C HIS A 135 9.89 -6.62 13.95
N TYR A 136 9.03 -5.78 13.36
CA TYR A 136 8.31 -5.99 12.09
C TYR A 136 8.57 -7.35 11.40
N PRO A 137 7.80 -8.42 11.69
CA PRO A 137 7.77 -9.53 10.78
C PRO A 137 7.14 -8.99 9.49
N ARG A 138 7.95 -8.81 8.45
CA ARG A 138 7.46 -8.37 7.14
C ARG A 138 6.34 -9.29 6.64
N LYS A 139 6.32 -10.56 7.06
CA LYS A 139 5.37 -11.58 6.67
C LYS A 139 4.38 -11.89 7.79
N VAL A 140 3.14 -12.17 7.42
CA VAL A 140 2.09 -12.64 8.33
C VAL A 140 1.63 -14.04 7.90
N ASN A 141 1.43 -14.92 8.88
CA ASN A 141 0.97 -16.29 8.65
C ASN A 141 -0.55 -16.35 8.46
N GLU A 142 -1.06 -17.53 8.12
CA GLU A 142 -2.49 -17.75 7.83
C GLU A 142 -3.42 -17.31 8.95
N ARG A 143 -3.06 -17.60 10.21
CA ARG A 143 -3.85 -17.21 11.38
C ARG A 143 -3.97 -15.69 11.49
N ILE A 144 -2.86 -14.97 11.33
CA ILE A 144 -2.85 -13.50 11.38
C ILE A 144 -3.58 -12.92 10.17
N THR A 145 -3.35 -13.46 8.97
CA THR A 145 -4.09 -13.06 7.76
C THR A 145 -5.59 -13.18 7.99
N ALA A 146 -6.08 -14.33 8.47
CA ALA A 146 -7.50 -14.54 8.75
C ALA A 146 -8.03 -13.52 9.75
N THR A 147 -7.28 -13.23 10.82
CA THR A 147 -7.67 -12.21 11.81
C THR A 147 -7.80 -10.81 11.19
N ILE A 148 -6.87 -10.43 10.31
CA ILE A 148 -6.91 -9.13 9.61
C ILE A 148 -8.10 -9.08 8.63
N LEU A 149 -8.33 -10.17 7.88
CA LEU A 149 -9.43 -10.24 6.92
C LEU A 149 -10.79 -10.25 7.63
N ASP A 150 -10.94 -10.96 8.74
CA ASP A 150 -12.15 -10.98 9.56
C ASP A 150 -12.44 -9.62 10.19
N HIS A 151 -11.40 -8.90 10.65
CA HIS A 151 -11.55 -7.52 11.16
C HIS A 151 -12.16 -6.60 10.10
N PHE A 152 -11.69 -6.69 8.86
CA PHE A 152 -12.27 -5.91 7.77
C PHE A 152 -13.62 -6.44 7.31
N GLY A 153 -13.85 -7.75 7.40
CA GLY A 153 -15.09 -8.44 7.07
C GLY A 153 -15.76 -7.93 5.79
N ASP A 154 -17.06 -7.62 5.90
CA ASP A 154 -17.87 -7.00 4.85
C ASP A 154 -17.77 -5.46 4.85
N GLY A 155 -16.78 -4.90 5.54
CA GLY A 155 -16.52 -3.47 5.55
C GLY A 155 -16.43 -2.92 4.13
N ARG A 156 -17.07 -1.77 3.92
CA ARG A 156 -17.05 -1.10 2.63
C ARG A 156 -15.65 -0.54 2.37
N SER A 157 -15.07 -0.93 1.23
CA SER A 157 -13.86 -0.30 0.72
C SER A 157 -14.15 1.17 0.38
N ILE A 158 -13.30 2.07 0.87
CA ILE A 158 -13.29 3.51 0.56
C ILE A 158 -12.28 3.87 -0.55
N LEU A 159 -11.92 2.89 -1.39
CA LEU A 159 -10.93 3.08 -2.44
C LEU A 159 -11.28 4.26 -3.36
N ASN A 160 -12.54 4.39 -3.77
CA ASN A 160 -12.97 5.46 -4.68
C ASN A 160 -12.83 6.85 -4.03
N GLU A 161 -13.16 6.96 -2.74
CA GLU A 161 -12.98 8.18 -1.95
C GLU A 161 -11.49 8.55 -1.88
N CYS A 162 -10.60 7.57 -1.66
CA CYS A 162 -9.16 7.76 -1.70
C CYS A 162 -8.65 8.21 -3.09
N LEU A 163 -9.21 7.67 -4.18
CA LEU A 163 -8.83 8.06 -5.55
C LEU A 163 -9.22 9.51 -5.85
N VAL A 164 -10.43 9.93 -5.44
CA VAL A 164 -10.88 11.31 -5.60
C VAL A 164 -9.98 12.27 -4.82
N GLU A 165 -9.60 11.91 -3.60
CA GLU A 165 -8.71 12.73 -2.77
C GLU A 165 -7.28 12.80 -3.33
N LEU A 166 -6.75 11.69 -3.86
CA LEU A 166 -5.48 11.69 -4.57
C LEU A 166 -5.49 12.64 -5.76
N GLU A 167 -6.54 12.62 -6.57
CA GLU A 167 -6.68 13.54 -7.70
C GLU A 167 -6.85 15.00 -7.26
N ARG A 168 -7.47 15.25 -6.11
CA ARG A 168 -7.51 16.59 -5.50
C ARG A 168 -6.09 17.04 -5.12
N LEU A 169 -5.37 16.25 -4.33
CA LEU A 169 -4.01 16.57 -3.88
C LEU A 169 -3.05 16.75 -5.05
N LYS A 170 -3.13 15.93 -6.10
CA LYS A 170 -2.29 16.08 -7.29
C LYS A 170 -2.49 17.40 -8.04
N LYS A 171 -3.62 18.09 -7.88
CA LYS A 171 -3.81 19.44 -8.47
C LYS A 171 -2.91 20.48 -7.79
N ASP A 172 -2.53 20.24 -6.54
CA ASP A 172 -1.66 21.12 -5.76
C ASP A 172 -0.15 20.83 -5.98
N LEU A 173 0.18 19.73 -6.67
CA LEU A 173 1.56 19.42 -7.06
C LEU A 173 2.17 20.53 -7.92
N PRO A 174 3.45 20.90 -7.72
CA PRO A 174 4.15 21.78 -8.65
C PRO A 174 4.08 21.25 -10.09
N GLU A 175 3.91 22.16 -11.06
CA GLU A 175 3.73 21.76 -12.46
C GLU A 175 4.90 20.93 -13.00
N SER A 176 6.13 21.27 -12.60
CA SER A 176 7.33 20.50 -12.93
C SER A 176 7.23 19.05 -12.48
N GLU A 177 6.72 18.81 -11.28
CA GLU A 177 6.57 17.47 -10.71
C GLU A 177 5.42 16.71 -11.37
N ARG A 178 4.29 17.38 -11.67
CA ARG A 178 3.20 16.75 -12.44
C ARG A 178 3.69 16.27 -13.80
N ARG A 179 4.48 17.09 -14.51
CA ARG A 179 5.06 16.73 -15.82
C ARG A 179 6.05 15.58 -15.69
N LYS A 180 6.88 15.57 -14.65
CA LYS A 180 7.83 14.50 -14.37
C LYS A 180 7.12 13.17 -14.10
N GLN A 181 6.16 13.15 -13.18
CA GLN A 181 5.36 11.96 -12.87
C GLN A 181 4.62 11.44 -14.12
N ALA A 182 4.03 12.33 -14.93
CA ALA A 182 3.37 11.95 -16.17
C ALA A 182 4.32 11.35 -17.22
N LYS A 183 5.63 11.61 -17.13
CA LYS A 183 6.66 11.00 -18.00
C LYS A 183 7.14 9.66 -17.45
N GLU A 184 7.31 9.55 -16.14
CA GLU A 184 7.83 8.36 -15.45
C GLU A 184 6.79 7.24 -15.33
N CYS A 185 5.51 7.59 -15.24
CA CYS A 185 4.39 6.63 -15.06
C CYS A 185 3.69 6.24 -16.39
N ARG A 186 4.28 6.57 -17.56
CA ARG A 186 3.74 6.25 -18.89
C ARG A 186 4.11 4.85 -19.37
#